data_AF-K6YSC9-F1
#
_entry.id   AF-K6YSC9-F1
#
_cell.length_a   1.000
_cell.length_b   1.000
_cell.length_c   1.000
_cell.angle_alpha   90.00
_cell.angle_beta   90.00
_cell.angle_gamma   90.00
#
_symmetry.space_group_name_H-M   'P 1'
#
loop_
_entity.id
_entity.type
_entity.pdbx_description
1 polymer ?
#
loop_
_entity_poly.entity_id
_entity_poly.type
_entity_poly.pdbx_seq_one_letter_code
_entity_poly.pdbx_strand_id
1 'polypeptide(L)'
;MFATMIKDTNQKVFNFSISANQGTAGGKPEHGGTGGPPPKGGNKSKTKGDDPKERLLDELFAQLETKLSETGFCREGYTEIDTYESSSRLHILGTCNEAATPEDIRQFANNYGY
;
A
#
# COMPACT_ATOMS: atom_id res chain seq x y z
N MET A 1 1.74 -4.32 -4.88
CA MET A 1 1.01 -5.17 -5.84
C MET A 1 -0.41 -4.68 -5.92
N PHE A 2 -0.95 -4.52 -7.13
CA PHE A 2 -2.32 -4.08 -7.36
C PHE A 2 -3.07 -5.20 -8.07
N ALA A 3 -4.17 -5.64 -7.48
CA ALA A 3 -5.05 -6.66 -8.02
C ALA A 3 -6.46 -6.09 -8.10
N THR A 4 -7.14 -6.31 -9.21
CA THR A 4 -8.52 -5.90 -9.42
C THR A 4 -9.40 -7.12 -9.56
N MET A 5 -10.63 -7.00 -9.11
CA MET A 5 -11.64 -8.05 -9.16
C MET A 5 -12.99 -7.41 -9.42
N ILE A 6 -13.74 -7.95 -10.36
CA ILE A 6 -15.12 -7.51 -10.60
C ILE A 6 -16.04 -8.62 -10.14
N LYS A 7 -16.96 -8.31 -9.21
CA LYS A 7 -18.00 -9.24 -8.78
C LYS A 7 -19.12 -9.32 -9.82
N ASP A 8 -19.90 -10.40 -9.80
CA ASP A 8 -21.10 -10.60 -10.62
C ASP A 8 -22.13 -9.46 -10.52
N THR A 9 -22.12 -8.72 -9.42
CA THR A 9 -22.96 -7.53 -9.22
C THR A 9 -22.47 -6.29 -9.97
N ASN A 10 -21.49 -6.43 -10.87
CA ASN A 10 -20.72 -5.34 -11.46
C ASN A 10 -20.02 -4.48 -10.40
N GLN A 11 -19.69 -5.05 -9.24
CA GLN A 11 -18.95 -4.31 -8.22
C GLN A 11 -17.45 -4.43 -8.47
N LYS A 12 -16.81 -3.30 -8.76
CA LYS A 12 -15.37 -3.19 -8.95
C LYS A 12 -14.68 -3.19 -7.59
N VAL A 13 -14.00 -4.28 -7.25
CA VAL A 13 -13.20 -4.42 -6.03
C VAL A 13 -11.72 -4.39 -6.42
N PHE A 14 -10.89 -3.81 -5.57
CA PHE A 14 -9.44 -3.88 -5.73
C PHE A 14 -8.79 -4.27 -4.41
N ASN A 15 -7.63 -4.90 -4.55
CA ASN A 15 -6.71 -5.21 -3.48
C ASN A 15 -5.37 -4.55 -3.84
N PHE A 16 -4.91 -3.66 -2.98
CA PHE A 16 -3.58 -3.09 -3.10
C PHE A 16 -2.75 -3.49 -1.89
N SER A 17 -1.47 -3.77 -2.12
CA SER A 17 -0.54 -4.09 -1.05
C SER A 17 0.81 -3.46 -1.26
N ILE A 18 1.38 -2.92 -0.18
CA ILE A 18 2.75 -2.43 -0.14
C ILE A 18 3.55 -3.19 0.90
N SER A 19 4.87 -3.21 0.75
CA SER A 19 5.74 -3.85 1.72
C SER A 19 5.87 -2.94 2.95
N ALA A 20 5.60 -3.45 4.16
CA ALA A 20 5.80 -2.67 5.38
C ALA A 20 7.28 -2.34 5.64
N ASN A 21 8.19 -3.09 5.00
CA ASN A 21 9.62 -2.77 4.96
C ASN A 21 9.97 -1.62 4.00
N GLN A 22 9.04 -1.12 3.18
CA GLN A 22 9.30 -0.03 2.23
C GLN A 22 9.49 1.34 2.92
N GLY A 23 9.14 1.46 4.21
CA GLY A 23 9.61 2.56 5.06
C GLY A 23 11.13 2.61 5.31
N THR A 24 11.89 1.67 4.74
CA THR A 24 13.37 1.67 4.74
C THR A 24 13.99 1.63 3.35
N ALA A 25 13.20 1.76 2.27
CA ALA A 25 13.71 1.80 0.90
C ALA A 25 14.14 3.20 0.44
N GLY A 26 14.56 4.05 1.39
CA GLY A 26 15.59 5.06 1.19
C GLY A 26 16.90 4.53 1.77
N GLY A 27 17.50 3.55 1.09
CA GLY A 27 18.72 2.90 1.53
C GLY A 27 19.88 3.89 1.65
N LYS A 28 20.28 4.20 2.89
CA LYS A 28 21.66 4.20 3.42
C LYS A 28 21.56 4.28 4.95
N PRO A 29 22.13 3.31 5.66
CA PRO A 29 23.57 3.39 5.87
C PRO A 29 24.25 2.11 5.41
N GLU A 30 25.21 2.27 4.50
CA GLU A 30 26.21 1.24 4.26
C GLU A 30 26.93 0.99 5.60
N HIS A 31 26.66 -0.18 6.16
CA HIS A 31 27.47 -0.78 7.21
C HIS A 31 28.83 -1.11 6.61
N GLY A 32 29.69 -0.10 6.49
CA GLY A 32 31.11 -0.23 6.20
C GLY A 32 31.88 -0.02 7.50
N GLY A 33 32.37 -1.11 8.09
CA GLY A 33 33.19 -1.03 9.30
C GLY A 33 34.43 -0.19 9.09
N THR A 34 34.67 0.79 9.96
CA THR A 34 36.00 1.29 10.31
C THR A 34 35.92 1.87 11.71
N GLY A 35 36.84 1.43 12.57
CA GLY A 35 36.81 1.62 14.01
C GLY A 35 36.79 3.08 14.48
N GLY A 36 36.07 3.31 15.58
CA GLY A 36 36.15 4.50 16.41
C GLY A 36 35.69 4.14 17.83
N PRO A 37 36.35 4.65 18.89
CA PRO A 37 36.06 4.25 20.27
C PRO A 37 34.66 4.72 20.73
N PRO A 38 34.04 4.02 21.69
CA PRO A 38 32.63 4.22 22.02
C PRO A 38 32.42 5.55 22.76
N PRO A 39 31.43 6.39 22.37
CA PRO A 39 31.02 7.49 23.21
C PRO A 39 30.16 6.96 24.37
N LYS A 40 30.61 7.36 25.56
CA LYS A 40 30.00 7.14 26.86
C LYS A 40 28.79 8.05 27.01
N GLY A 41 27.63 7.47 27.28
CA GLY A 41 26.58 8.13 28.06
C GLY A 41 25.39 8.72 27.28
N GLY A 42 24.20 8.38 27.77
CA GLY A 42 23.18 9.39 28.03
C GLY A 42 21.95 9.39 27.12
N ASN A 43 20.80 9.32 27.79
CA ASN A 43 19.47 9.74 27.33
C ASN A 43 18.71 8.85 26.34
N LYS A 44 17.89 8.00 26.96
CA LYS A 44 16.49 7.76 26.57
C LYS A 44 15.77 9.11 26.37
N SER A 45 15.87 9.71 25.18
CA SER A 45 14.96 10.77 24.76
C SER A 45 13.94 10.17 23.82
N LYS A 46 12.71 10.05 24.34
CA LYS A 46 11.49 9.70 23.63
C LYS A 46 11.42 10.45 22.29
N THR A 47 11.67 9.77 21.18
CA THR A 47 11.22 10.26 19.88
C THR A 47 9.69 10.21 19.92
N LYS A 48 9.13 11.41 19.94
CA LYS A 48 7.72 11.73 19.74
C LYS A 48 7.14 10.78 18.69
N GLY A 49 6.14 10.00 19.09
CA GLY A 49 5.51 8.95 18.28
C GLY A 49 5.10 9.50 16.93
N ASP A 50 5.87 9.12 15.93
CA ASP A 50 5.43 9.04 14.56
C ASP A 50 5.34 7.53 14.38
N ASP A 51 4.14 6.99 14.60
CA ASP A 51 3.92 5.57 14.50
C ASP A 51 4.28 5.18 13.06
N PRO A 52 5.33 4.38 12.84
CA PRO A 52 5.82 4.08 11.49
C PRO A 52 4.72 3.46 10.60
N LYS A 53 3.70 2.90 11.25
CA LYS A 53 2.48 2.38 10.65
C LYS A 53 1.59 3.45 10.02
N GLU A 54 1.43 4.63 10.64
CA GLU A 54 0.60 5.71 10.11
C GLU A 54 1.20 6.29 8.83
N ARG A 55 2.52 6.51 8.81
CA ARG A 55 3.23 6.90 7.58
C ARG A 55 3.11 5.87 6.46
N LEU A 56 3.17 4.59 6.83
CA LEU A 56 3.07 3.51 5.86
C LEU A 56 1.65 3.42 5.27
N LEU A 57 0.62 3.65 6.08
CA LEU A 57 -0.77 3.79 5.64
C LEU A 57 -0.91 4.95 4.65
N ASP A 58 -0.42 6.13 5.00
CA ASP A 58 -0.48 7.32 4.14
C ASP A 58 0.19 7.08 2.78
N GLU A 59 1.37 6.46 2.79
CA GLU A 59 2.07 6.08 1.55
C GLU A 59 1.29 5.04 0.73
N LEU A 60 0.67 4.05 1.39
CA LEU A 60 -0.20 3.08 0.74
C LEU A 60 -1.38 3.77 0.04
N PHE A 61 -2.05 4.73 0.69
CA PHE A 61 -3.15 5.49 0.09
C PHE A 61 -2.68 6.34 -1.09
N ALA A 62 -1.57 7.05 -0.95
CA ALA A 62 -1.02 7.88 -2.02
C ALA A 62 -0.66 7.03 -3.26
N GLN A 63 -0.02 5.88 -3.06
CA GLN A 63 0.30 4.94 -4.15
C GLN A 63 -0.94 4.30 -4.75
N LEU A 64 -1.93 3.94 -3.92
CA LEU A 64 -3.21 3.40 -4.37
C LEU A 64 -3.93 4.40 -5.25
N GLU A 65 -4.10 5.65 -4.81
CA GLU A 65 -4.79 6.69 -5.55
C GLU A 65 -4.09 7.00 -6.88
N THR A 66 -2.76 7.05 -6.87
CA THR A 66 -1.95 7.18 -8.08
C THR A 66 -2.22 6.02 -9.03
N LYS A 67 -2.23 4.78 -8.53
CA LYS A 67 -2.49 3.59 -9.37
C LYS A 67 -3.92 3.52 -9.88
N LEU A 68 -4.90 3.91 -9.09
CA LEU A 68 -6.30 4.00 -9.52
C LEU A 68 -6.48 5.06 -10.60
N SER A 69 -5.79 6.21 -10.47
CA SER A 69 -5.80 7.27 -11.49
C SER A 69 -5.08 6.85 -12.78
N GLU A 70 -3.96 6.13 -12.66
CA GLU A 70 -3.18 5.62 -13.79
C GLU A 70 -3.93 4.52 -14.56
N THR A 71 -4.56 3.59 -13.83
CA THR A 71 -5.33 2.48 -14.42
C THR A 71 -6.74 2.91 -14.86
N GLY A 72 -7.27 3.98 -14.28
CA GLY A 72 -8.63 4.44 -14.52
C GLY A 72 -9.71 3.52 -13.97
N PHE A 73 -9.38 2.64 -13.01
CA PHE A 73 -10.29 1.61 -12.51
C PHE A 73 -11.52 2.20 -11.77
N CYS A 74 -11.29 3.20 -10.89
CA CYS A 74 -12.35 3.94 -10.23
C CYS A 74 -12.37 5.41 -10.70
N ARG A 75 -13.43 5.83 -11.38
CA ARG A 75 -13.59 7.20 -11.91
C ARG A 75 -14.34 8.15 -10.97
N GLU A 76 -15.36 7.65 -10.29
CA GLU A 76 -16.14 8.41 -9.28
C GLU A 76 -15.53 8.33 -7.87
N GLY A 77 -14.40 7.65 -7.71
CA GLY A 77 -13.75 7.41 -6.43
C GLY A 77 -13.99 6.00 -5.88
N TYR A 78 -13.35 5.72 -4.74
CA TYR A 78 -13.37 4.43 -4.08
C TYR A 78 -13.75 4.54 -2.62
N THR A 79 -14.22 3.43 -2.07
CA THR A 79 -14.54 3.24 -0.66
C THR A 79 -13.69 2.11 -0.13
N GLU A 80 -12.97 2.39 0.93
CA GLU A 80 -12.19 1.41 1.68
C GLU A 80 -13.16 0.43 2.36
N ILE A 81 -12.94 -0.86 2.13
CA ILE A 81 -13.72 -1.93 2.78
C ILE A 81 -12.97 -2.41 4.01
N ASP A 82 -11.70 -2.77 3.84
CA ASP A 82 -10.89 -3.36 4.90
C ASP A 82 -9.39 -3.11 4.66
N THR A 83 -8.66 -2.82 5.73
CA THR A 83 -7.22 -2.59 5.67
C THR A 83 -6.55 -3.45 6.74
N TYR A 84 -5.68 -4.36 6.32
CA TYR A 84 -5.06 -5.36 7.17
C TYR A 84 -3.58 -5.52 6.86
N GLU A 85 -2.80 -5.84 7.87
CA GLU A 85 -1.38 -6.18 7.70
C GLU A 85 -1.24 -7.70 7.64
N SER A 86 -0.62 -8.22 6.58
CA SER A 86 -0.34 -9.65 6.42
C SER A 86 1.07 -9.86 5.89
N SER A 87 1.81 -10.80 6.50
CA SER A 87 3.17 -11.16 6.06
C SER A 87 4.12 -9.96 5.87
N SER A 88 4.10 -9.01 6.82
CA SER A 88 4.90 -7.77 6.74
C SER A 88 4.58 -6.90 5.52
N ARG A 89 3.36 -7.00 5.00
CA ARG A 89 2.81 -6.17 3.94
C ARG A 89 1.50 -5.56 4.43
N LEU A 90 1.28 -4.30 4.10
CA LEU A 90 0.01 -3.64 4.35
C LEU A 90 -0.87 -3.89 3.14
N HIS A 91 -2.05 -4.46 3.36
CA HIS A 91 -3.06 -4.74 2.36
C HIS A 91 -4.27 -3.84 2.59
N ILE A 92 -4.83 -3.31 1.51
CA ILE A 92 -6.08 -2.57 1.50
C ILE A 92 -7.02 -3.18 0.45
N LEU A 93 -8.24 -3.42 0.89
CA LEU A 93 -9.38 -3.80 0.07
C LEU A 93 -10.28 -2.59 -0.06
N GLY A 94 -10.60 -2.22 -1.29
CA GLY A 94 -11.57 -1.18 -1.57
C GLY A 94 -12.52 -1.59 -2.70
N THR A 95 -13.66 -0.90 -2.78
CA THR A 95 -14.57 -0.97 -3.92
C THR A 95 -14.65 0.38 -4.59
N CYS A 96 -14.80 0.43 -5.90
CA CYS A 96 -15.23 1.66 -6.54
C CYS A 96 -16.67 1.97 -6.17
N ASN A 97 -17.01 3.27 -6.11
CA ASN A 97 -18.39 3.73 -5.99
C ASN A 97 -19.19 3.52 -7.29
N GLU A 98 -18.49 3.51 -8.42
CA GLU A 98 -19.04 3.23 -9.73
C GLU A 98 -19.13 1.72 -10.01
N ALA A 99 -20.17 1.31 -10.73
CA ALA A 99 -20.30 -0.05 -11.24
C ALA A 99 -19.30 -0.34 -12.38
N ALA A 100 -18.88 -1.59 -12.49
CA ALA A 100 -18.08 -2.12 -13.60
C ALA A 100 -18.79 -1.86 -14.92
N THR A 101 -18.16 -1.05 -15.78
CA THR A 101 -18.63 -0.96 -17.16
C THR A 101 -18.38 -2.31 -17.84
N PRO A 102 -19.16 -2.69 -18.85
CA PRO A 102 -18.90 -3.90 -19.62
C PRO A 102 -17.49 -3.91 -20.25
N GLU A 103 -16.88 -2.74 -20.46
CA GLU A 103 -15.50 -2.60 -20.91
C GLU A 103 -14.49 -2.90 -19.80
N ASP A 104 -14.74 -2.43 -18.57
CA ASP A 104 -13.94 -2.81 -17.38
C ASP A 104 -14.03 -4.31 -17.13
N ILE A 105 -15.20 -4.91 -17.28
CA ILE A 105 -15.37 -6.36 -17.18
C ILE A 105 -14.51 -7.04 -18.24
N ARG A 106 -14.47 -6.56 -19.48
CA ARG A 106 -13.61 -7.21 -20.50
C ARG A 106 -12.11 -7.01 -20.27
N GLN A 107 -11.70 -5.88 -19.69
CA GLN A 107 -10.29 -5.56 -19.46
C GLN A 107 -9.74 -6.11 -18.13
N PHE A 108 -10.60 -6.20 -17.11
CA PHE A 108 -10.24 -6.58 -15.75
C PHE A 108 -10.99 -7.83 -15.25
N ALA A 109 -11.83 -8.48 -16.07
CA ALA A 109 -12.40 -9.79 -15.69
C ALA A 109 -11.27 -10.80 -15.52
N ASN A 110 -11.18 -11.29 -14.29
CA ASN A 110 -10.44 -12.50 -13.94
C ASN A 110 -8.98 -12.52 -14.43
N ASN A 111 -8.16 -11.59 -13.95
CA ASN A 111 -6.71 -11.82 -13.89
C ASN A 111 -6.33 -12.63 -12.63
N TYR A 112 -7.09 -13.71 -12.34
CA TYR A 112 -6.57 -14.85 -11.59
C TYR A 112 -6.07 -15.85 -12.62
N GLY A 113 -4.97 -15.48 -13.30
CA GLY A 113 -4.18 -16.45 -14.04
C GLY A 113 -3.59 -17.44 -13.04
N TYR A 114 -4.20 -18.62 -12.99
CA TYR A 114 -3.66 -19.81 -12.30
C TYR A 114 -2.30 -20.19 -12.88
#